data_AF-A0A538CQE8-F1
#
_entry.id   AF-A0A538CQE8-F1
#
_cell.length_a   1.000
_cell.length_b   1.000
_cell.length_c   1.000
_cell.angle_alpha   90.00
_cell.angle_beta   90.00
_cell.angle_gamma   90.00
#
_symmetry.space_group_name_H-M   'P 1'
#
loop_
_entity.id
_entity.type
_entity.pdbx_description
1 polymer ?
#
loop_
_entity_poly.entity_id
_entity_poly.type
_entity_poly.pdbx_seq_one_letter_code
_entity_poly.pdbx_strand_id
1 'polypeptide(L)'
;MSGVGLDLLEIERLERAIERRPGLANRLFTEAERAYAASRARPGQHLAARFCAKEAVAKALGMKAWSWQDVEVPTGGEDAAVVLHGEMQARAGELGVRVAISLTHTRTMAGAVAVLT
;
A
#
# COMPACT_ATOMS: atom_id res chain seq x y z
N MET A 1 -21.03 -5.32 -2.45
CA MET A 1 -20.90 -3.88 -2.79
C MET A 1 -19.63 -3.73 -3.62
N SER A 2 -19.66 -3.04 -4.76
CA SER A 2 -18.47 -2.89 -5.62
C SER A 2 -17.76 -1.58 -5.31
N GLY A 3 -16.47 -1.65 -4.96
CA GLY A 3 -15.61 -0.49 -4.74
C GLY A 3 -14.31 -0.63 -5.51
N VAL A 4 -13.77 0.49 -5.98
CA VAL A 4 -12.49 0.55 -6.69
C VAL A 4 -11.67 1.70 -6.13
N GLY A 5 -10.36 1.49 -6.02
CA GLY A 5 -9.40 2.52 -5.68
C GLY A 5 -8.20 2.48 -6.61
N LEU A 6 -7.71 3.66 -6.97
CA LEU A 6 -6.49 3.84 -7.75
C LEU A 6 -5.61 4.86 -7.05
N ASP A 7 -4.32 4.60 -7.02
CA ASP A 7 -3.33 5.55 -6.56
C ASP A 7 -2.08 5.53 -7.43
N LEU A 8 -1.43 6.69 -7.53
CA LEU A 8 -0.25 6.92 -8.34
C LEU A 8 0.64 7.96 -7.66
N LEU A 9 1.95 7.69 -7.60
CA LEU A 9 2.91 8.56 -6.92
C LEU A 9 4.26 8.61 -7.64
N GLU A 10 4.93 9.76 -7.57
CA GLU A 10 6.33 9.92 -7.99
C GLU A 10 7.27 9.28 -6.97
N ILE A 11 8.04 8.26 -7.37
CA ILE A 11 8.92 7.49 -6.48
C ILE A 11 9.88 8.41 -5.71
N GLU A 12 10.50 9.37 -6.40
CA GLU A 12 11.42 10.34 -5.80
C GLU A 12 10.77 11.25 -4.76
N ARG A 13 9.46 11.48 -4.85
CA ARG A 13 8.72 12.27 -3.85
C ARG A 13 8.63 11.50 -2.53
N LEU A 14 8.39 10.18 -2.58
CA LEU A 14 8.38 9.34 -1.38
C LEU A 14 9.80 9.15 -0.83
N GLU A 15 10.79 8.89 -1.68
CA GLU A 15 12.20 8.75 -1.28
C GLU A 15 12.66 10.00 -0.49
N ARG A 16 12.50 11.19 -1.08
CA ARG A 16 12.82 12.47 -0.40
C ARG A 16 12.03 12.68 0.89
N ALA A 17 10.77 12.25 0.93
CA ALA A 17 9.92 12.39 2.12
C ALA A 17 10.42 11.53 3.28
N ILE A 18 10.86 10.29 3.00
CA ILE A 18 11.41 9.35 3.98
C ILE A 18 12.77 9.83 4.46
N GLU A 19 13.66 10.26 3.56
CA GLU A 19 14.98 10.80 3.91
C GLU A 19 14.89 12.00 4.84
N ARG A 20 13.97 12.93 4.56
CA ARG A 20 13.79 14.16 5.35
C ARG A 20 13.18 13.94 6.73
N ARG A 21 12.47 12.82 6.95
CA ARG A 21 11.65 12.59 8.16
C ARG A 21 11.99 11.25 8.79
N PRO A 22 12.93 11.23 9.75
CA PRO A 22 13.23 10.03 10.53
C PRO A 22 11.95 9.41 11.11
N GLY A 23 11.82 8.10 10.97
CA GLY A 23 10.64 7.36 11.44
C GLY A 23 9.42 7.38 10.52
N LEU A 24 9.40 8.17 9.43
CA LEU A 24 8.27 8.17 8.49
C LEU A 24 8.04 6.78 7.89
N ALA A 25 9.11 6.09 7.45
CA ALA A 25 9.00 4.74 6.90
C ALA A 25 8.44 3.76 7.94
N ASN A 26 8.83 3.87 9.21
CA ASN A 26 8.31 3.03 10.29
C ASN A 26 6.83 3.29 10.56
N ARG A 27 6.36 4.52 10.37
CA ARG A 27 4.94 4.86 10.52
C ARG A 27 4.09 4.35 9.36
N LEU A 28 4.61 4.42 8.13
CA LEU A 28 3.85 4.09 6.91
C LEU A 28 3.82 2.59 6.59
N PHE A 29 4.90 1.87 6.90
CA PHE A 29 5.12 0.50 6.46
C PHE A 29 5.33 -0.44 7.63
N THR A 30 4.85 -1.68 7.52
CA THR A 30 5.15 -2.75 8.47
C THR A 30 6.63 -3.13 8.37
N GLU A 31 7.12 -3.88 9.36
CA GLU A 31 8.49 -4.40 9.32
C GLU A 31 8.72 -5.32 8.12
N ALA A 32 7.77 -6.21 7.82
CA ALA A 32 7.84 -7.12 6.68
C ALA A 32 7.92 -6.36 5.34
N GLU A 33 7.14 -5.28 5.19
CA GLU A 33 7.18 -4.44 3.99
C GLU A 33 8.53 -3.74 3.80
N ARG A 34 9.10 -3.21 4.90
CA ARG A 34 10.43 -2.57 4.86
C ARG A 34 11.52 -3.59 4.56
N ALA A 35 11.46 -4.77 5.18
CA ALA A 35 12.40 -5.87 4.93
C ALA A 35 12.32 -6.35 3.47
N TYR A 36 11.11 -6.55 2.94
CA TYR A 36 10.92 -6.87 1.53
C TYR A 36 11.55 -5.80 0.64
N ALA A 37 11.25 -4.52 0.86
CA ALA A 37 11.76 -3.45 0.01
C ALA A 37 13.29 -3.35 0.06
N ALA A 38 13.89 -3.52 1.25
CA ALA A 38 15.34 -3.50 1.43
C ALA A 38 16.05 -4.64 0.68
N SER A 39 15.38 -5.78 0.45
CA SER A 39 15.94 -6.91 -0.31
C SER A 39 15.99 -6.68 -1.83
N ARG A 40 15.46 -5.56 -2.33
CA ARG A 40 15.33 -5.27 -3.76
C ARG A 40 16.33 -4.22 -4.22
N ALA A 41 16.62 -4.21 -5.52
CA ALA A 41 17.61 -3.31 -6.12
C ALA A 41 17.31 -1.82 -5.91
N ARG A 42 16.01 -1.43 -5.86
CA ARG A 42 15.58 -0.06 -5.55
C ARG A 42 14.49 -0.06 -4.47
N PRO A 43 14.84 0.00 -3.18
CA PRO A 43 13.89 -0.06 -2.09
C PRO A 43 12.78 0.99 -2.17
N GLY A 44 13.11 2.23 -2.56
CA GLY A 44 12.14 3.33 -2.68
C GLY A 44 11.00 3.05 -3.67
N GLN A 45 11.29 2.41 -4.80
CA GLN A 45 10.27 1.99 -5.78
C GLN A 45 9.31 0.95 -5.19
N HIS A 46 9.82 -0.02 -4.42
CA HIS A 46 9.00 -1.05 -3.79
C HIS A 46 8.17 -0.52 -2.61
N LEU A 47 8.68 0.46 -1.88
CA LEU A 47 7.90 1.19 -0.87
C LEU A 47 6.84 2.08 -1.52
N ALA A 48 7.14 2.71 -2.66
CA ALA A 48 6.19 3.53 -3.39
C ALA A 48 4.99 2.73 -3.89
N ALA A 49 5.22 1.55 -4.47
CA ALA A 49 4.13 0.67 -4.88
C ALA A 49 3.23 0.27 -3.71
N ARG A 50 3.80 0.02 -2.52
CA ARG A 50 3.06 -0.30 -1.30
C ARG A 50 2.28 0.88 -0.77
N PHE A 51 2.86 2.08 -0.81
CA PHE A 51 2.16 3.30 -0.45
C PHE A 51 0.90 3.46 -1.31
N CYS A 52 1.04 3.33 -2.63
CA CYS A 52 -0.10 3.38 -3.55
C CYS A 52 -1.12 2.29 -3.26
N ALA A 53 -0.69 1.07 -2.94
CA ALA A 53 -1.60 -0.02 -2.61
C ALA A 53 -2.43 0.30 -1.36
N LYS A 54 -1.80 0.82 -0.30
CA LYS A 54 -2.49 1.21 0.94
C LYS A 54 -3.54 2.29 0.69
N GLU A 55 -3.20 3.31 -0.09
CA GLU A 55 -4.13 4.37 -0.49
C GLU A 55 -5.27 3.84 -1.39
N ALA A 56 -4.96 2.98 -2.37
CA ALA A 56 -5.96 2.37 -3.24
C ALA A 56 -6.96 1.52 -2.44
N VAL A 57 -6.48 0.74 -1.47
CA VAL A 57 -7.33 -0.05 -0.55
C VAL A 57 -8.23 0.87 0.29
N ALA A 58 -7.68 1.93 0.87
CA ALA A 58 -8.45 2.90 1.65
C ALA A 58 -9.56 3.57 0.82
N LYS A 59 -9.25 3.97 -0.42
CA LYS A 59 -10.21 4.52 -1.37
C LYS A 59 -11.32 3.52 -1.72
N ALA A 60 -10.96 2.27 -2.01
CA ALA A 60 -11.92 1.22 -2.35
C ALA A 60 -12.89 0.94 -1.18
N LEU A 61 -12.39 0.92 0.06
CA LEU A 61 -13.18 0.70 1.28
C LEU A 61 -13.92 1.95 1.79
N GLY A 62 -13.66 3.12 1.21
CA GLY A 62 -14.25 4.40 1.61
C GLY A 62 -13.70 4.97 2.92
N MET A 63 -12.48 4.60 3.30
CA MET A 63 -11.83 5.00 4.54
C MET A 63 -11.13 6.36 4.41
N LYS A 64 -11.31 7.25 5.39
CA LYS A 64 -10.73 8.60 5.41
C LYS A 64 -9.60 8.79 6.43
N ALA A 65 -9.61 7.97 7.48
CA ALA A 65 -8.58 7.91 8.49
C ALA A 65 -8.39 6.43 8.84
N TRP A 66 -7.13 6.02 8.94
CA TRP A 66 -6.73 4.66 9.28
C TRP A 66 -5.27 4.68 9.75
N SER A 67 -4.86 3.64 10.46
CA SER A 67 -3.44 3.35 10.66
C SER A 67 -2.85 2.81 9.35
N TRP A 68 -1.76 3.39 8.87
CA TRP A 68 -1.11 2.94 7.63
C TRP A 68 -0.70 1.47 7.65
N GLN A 69 -0.42 0.92 8.82
CA GLN A 69 -0.03 -0.47 8.98
C GLN A 69 -1.23 -1.43 9.01
N ASP A 70 -2.45 -0.92 9.07
CA ASP A 70 -3.68 -1.74 8.97
C ASP A 70 -3.91 -2.27 7.55
N VAL A 71 -3.20 -1.74 6.56
CA VAL A 71 -3.12 -2.32 5.22
C VAL A 71 -1.68 -2.75 5.01
N GLU A 72 -1.46 -4.05 4.89
CA GLU A 72 -0.13 -4.63 4.69
C GLU A 72 -0.05 -5.34 3.33
N VAL A 73 1.05 -5.11 2.63
CA VAL A 73 1.38 -5.73 1.34
C VAL A 73 2.71 -6.47 1.46
N PRO A 74 2.70 -7.71 1.99
CA PRO A 74 3.92 -8.43 2.36
C PRO A 74 4.70 -8.90 1.12
N THR A 75 3.99 -9.23 0.05
CA THR A 75 4.53 -9.74 -1.22
C THR A 75 4.31 -8.73 -2.36
N GLY A 76 4.86 -8.98 -3.54
CA GLY A 76 4.67 -8.12 -4.72
C GLY A 76 4.84 -8.90 -6.02
N GLY A 77 4.60 -8.25 -7.16
CA GLY A 77 4.57 -8.93 -8.46
C GLY A 77 3.26 -9.69 -8.66
N GLU A 78 3.33 -10.87 -9.25
CA GLU A 78 2.16 -11.73 -9.52
C GLU A 78 1.51 -12.24 -8.22
N ASP A 79 2.29 -12.39 -7.15
CA ASP A 79 1.82 -12.83 -5.84
C ASP A 79 1.40 -11.69 -4.91
N ALA A 80 1.16 -10.48 -5.45
CA ALA A 80 0.77 -9.32 -4.65
C ALA A 80 -0.55 -9.59 -3.89
N ALA A 81 -0.48 -9.56 -2.57
CA ALA A 81 -1.62 -9.77 -1.69
C ALA A 81 -1.76 -8.63 -0.68
N VAL A 82 -2.99 -8.43 -0.18
CA VAL A 82 -3.28 -7.51 0.92
C VAL A 82 -3.66 -8.31 2.15
N VAL A 83 -3.07 -7.96 3.29
CA VAL A 83 -3.52 -8.37 4.61
C VAL A 83 -4.07 -7.14 5.31
N LEU A 84 -5.32 -7.23 5.78
CA LEU A 84 -5.97 -6.15 6.52
C LEU A 84 -5.95 -6.46 8.02
N HIS A 85 -5.66 -5.43 8.80
CA HIS A 85 -5.68 -5.45 10.26
C HIS A 85 -6.58 -4.31 10.78
N GLY A 86 -6.80 -4.27 12.10
CA GLY A 86 -7.40 -3.12 12.78
C GLY A 86 -8.71 -2.62 12.16
N GLU A 87 -8.81 -1.30 11.97
CA GLU A 87 -10.02 -0.64 11.47
C GLU A 87 -10.32 -1.03 10.01
N MET A 88 -9.29 -1.30 9.22
CA MET A 88 -9.43 -1.69 7.82
C MET A 88 -10.03 -3.10 7.69
N GLN A 89 -9.62 -4.03 8.56
CA GLN A 89 -10.19 -5.37 8.64
C GLN A 89 -11.65 -5.33 9.08
N ALA A 90 -11.95 -4.56 10.13
CA ALA A 90 -13.32 -4.39 10.62
C ALA A 90 -14.24 -3.85 9.51
N ARG A 91 -13.78 -2.84 8.78
CA ARG A 91 -14.53 -2.25 7.67
C ARG A 91 -14.80 -3.24 6.53
N ALA A 92 -13.80 -4.01 6.13
CA ALA A 92 -13.98 -5.03 5.10
C ALA A 92 -14.97 -6.11 5.55
N GLY A 93 -14.93 -6.49 6.84
CA GLY A 93 -15.88 -7.41 7.47
C GLY A 93 -17.32 -6.90 7.48
N GLU A 94 -17.54 -5.65 7.88
CA GLU A 94 -18.87 -4.99 7.84
C GLU A 94 -19.49 -5.00 6.44
N LEU A 95 -18.66 -4.77 5.42
CA LEU A 95 -19.08 -4.75 4.03
C LEU A 95 -19.20 -6.14 3.42
N GLY A 96 -18.67 -7.18 4.08
CA GLY A 96 -18.64 -8.55 3.58
C GLY A 96 -17.81 -8.71 2.30
N VAL A 97 -16.69 -7.99 2.19
CA VAL A 97 -15.85 -7.95 0.97
C VAL A 97 -14.42 -8.42 1.24
N ARG A 98 -13.77 -8.91 0.19
CA ARG A 98 -12.32 -9.08 0.12
C ARG A 98 -11.72 -8.00 -0.77
N VAL A 99 -10.40 -7.85 -0.72
CA VAL A 99 -9.68 -6.86 -1.53
C VAL A 99 -8.64 -7.56 -2.41
N ALA A 100 -8.71 -7.32 -3.71
CA ALA A 100 -7.68 -7.69 -4.67
C ALA A 100 -6.90 -6.44 -5.09
N ILE A 101 -5.59 -6.58 -5.32
CA ILE A 101 -4.73 -5.48 -5.76
C ILE A 101 -3.91 -5.86 -7.00
N SER A 102 -3.49 -4.84 -7.75
CA SER A 102 -2.42 -4.98 -8.74
C SER A 102 -1.49 -3.79 -8.64
N LEU A 103 -0.18 -4.07 -8.75
CA LEU A 103 0.90 -3.10 -8.57
C LEU A 103 1.61 -2.88 -9.90
N THR A 104 2.02 -1.65 -10.16
CA THR A 104 2.87 -1.33 -11.31
C THR A 104 3.84 -0.21 -10.98
N HIS A 105 4.93 -0.13 -11.73
CA HIS A 105 5.86 0.99 -11.64
C HIS A 105 6.59 1.20 -12.95
N THR A 106 7.03 2.44 -13.17
CA THR A 106 8.03 2.81 -14.17
C THR A 106 9.33 3.18 -13.47
N ARG A 107 10.25 3.82 -14.18
CA ARG A 107 11.46 4.39 -13.58
C ARG A 107 11.14 5.51 -12.56
N THR A 108 10.06 6.25 -12.76
CA THR A 108 9.77 7.48 -11.99
C THR A 108 8.48 7.42 -11.20
N MET A 109 7.55 6.53 -11.58
CA MET A 109 6.22 6.45 -11.00
C MET A 109 5.96 5.07 -10.43
N ALA A 110 5.20 4.99 -9.34
CA ALA A 110 4.57 3.76 -8.87
C ALA A 110 3.06 3.96 -8.81
N GLY A 111 2.31 2.88 -9.00
CA GLY A 111 0.86 2.90 -8.92
C GLY A 111 0.28 1.58 -8.45
N ALA A 112 -0.95 1.63 -7.97
CA ALA A 112 -1.70 0.46 -7.57
C ALA A 112 -3.20 0.66 -7.80
N VAL A 113 -3.87 -0.42 -8.17
CA VAL A 113 -5.34 -0.52 -8.18
C VAL A 113 -5.78 -1.52 -7.12
N ALA A 114 -6.91 -1.23 -6.46
CA ALA A 114 -7.59 -2.12 -5.53
C ALA A 114 -9.06 -2.29 -5.95
N VAL A 115 -9.57 -3.51 -5.88
CA VAL A 115 -10.97 -3.86 -6.20
C VAL A 115 -11.56 -4.67 -5.05
N LEU A 116 -12.77 -4.29 -4.62
CA LEU A 116 -13.55 -5.07 -3.66
C LEU A 116 -14.26 -6.23 -4.37
N THR A 117 -14.12 -7.44 -3.83
CA THR A 117 -14.69 -8.68 -4.37
C THR A 117 -15.58 -9.39 -3.36
#